data_AF-A0A318EQH0-F1
#
_entry.id   AF-A0A318EQH0-F1
#
_cell.length_a   1.000
_cell.length_b   1.000
_cell.length_c   1.000
_cell.angle_alpha   90.00
_cell.angle_beta   90.00
_cell.angle_gamma   90.00
#
_symmetry.space_group_name_H-M   'P 1'
#
loop_
_entity.id
_entity.type
_entity.pdbx_description
1 polymer ?
#
loop_
_entity_poly.entity_id
_entity_poly.type
_entity_poly.pdbx_seq_one_letter_code
_entity_poly.pdbx_strand_id
1 'polypeptide(L)'
;MEISSLLTTGVNYQTSKTTTTENNSKVNESTECSEAEKLDAFKKEIWSEINQMPYNRQMNLSIQITDKAFERMMKEPAFKKEILSVLREDACASNKSMASTTLTWIDENGYQGYSYNGGGEEAFDTHSNNKNTFYSKKAVKKKDSTKEWEERALERAYQQKMLDKEYLEGLMNKQLESQRTQIAKLYEQNISFLEGDSSVQ
;
A
#
# COMPACT_ATOMS: atom_id res chain seq x y z
N MET A 1 7.41 -60.58 -63.61
CA MET A 1 7.95 -59.20 -63.66
C MET A 1 8.53 -58.91 -62.30
N GLU A 2 9.86 -58.79 -62.23
CA GLU A 2 10.59 -58.24 -61.09
C GLU A 2 10.14 -56.82 -60.78
N ILE A 3 10.12 -56.40 -59.51
CA ILE A 3 10.75 -55.14 -59.06
C ILE A 3 11.24 -55.30 -57.61
N SER A 4 12.49 -54.88 -57.43
CA SER A 4 13.39 -54.90 -56.28
C SER A 4 13.21 -53.71 -55.30
N SER A 5 14.07 -53.71 -54.27
CA SER A 5 14.61 -52.57 -53.50
C SER A 5 13.93 -52.29 -52.13
N LEU A 6 14.62 -52.51 -50.99
CA LEU A 6 15.57 -51.62 -50.26
C LEU A 6 14.82 -50.41 -49.64
N LEU A 7 14.94 -49.99 -48.38
CA LEU A 7 15.98 -50.07 -47.36
C LEU A 7 15.37 -49.76 -45.98
N THR A 8 15.93 -50.39 -44.96
CA THR A 8 15.87 -50.04 -43.54
C THR A 8 16.55 -48.69 -43.28
N THR A 9 15.98 -47.83 -42.43
CA THR A 9 16.75 -46.82 -41.69
C THR A 9 16.38 -46.87 -40.22
N GLY A 10 17.38 -47.18 -39.41
CA GLY A 10 17.37 -47.04 -37.96
C GLY A 10 18.29 -45.90 -37.51
N VAL A 11 17.99 -45.41 -36.30
CA VAL A 11 18.88 -44.99 -35.19
C VAL A 11 19.92 -43.87 -35.45
N ASN A 12 19.81 -42.78 -34.67
CA ASN A 12 20.65 -42.43 -33.49
C ASN A 12 21.11 -40.95 -33.38
N TYR A 13 21.18 -40.52 -32.12
CA TYR A 13 21.52 -39.21 -31.56
C TYR A 13 22.93 -38.69 -31.89
N GLN A 14 23.08 -37.37 -32.05
CA GLN A 14 24.30 -36.63 -31.64
C GLN A 14 24.01 -35.17 -31.22
N THR A 15 24.51 -34.81 -30.04
CA THR A 15 24.82 -33.46 -29.55
C THR A 15 26.11 -32.94 -30.18
N SER A 16 26.17 -31.66 -30.56
CA SER A 16 27.42 -30.96 -30.92
C SER A 16 27.41 -29.51 -30.42
N LYS A 17 28.51 -29.10 -29.77
CA LYS A 17 28.83 -27.73 -29.32
C LYS A 17 29.62 -26.94 -30.39
N THR A 18 29.36 -25.63 -30.44
CA THR A 18 30.23 -24.46 -30.80
C THR A 18 30.99 -24.41 -32.15
N THR A 19 30.81 -23.34 -32.95
CA THR A 19 31.68 -22.12 -33.06
C THR A 19 31.23 -21.19 -34.24
N THR A 20 31.17 -19.87 -33.98
CA THR A 20 31.20 -18.61 -34.80
C THR A 20 31.25 -18.72 -36.35
N THR A 21 30.58 -17.93 -37.21
CA THR A 21 30.41 -16.45 -37.31
C THR A 21 29.40 -16.09 -38.44
N GLU A 22 28.86 -14.86 -38.40
CA GLU A 22 28.26 -14.04 -39.49
C GLU A 22 26.72 -13.92 -39.63
N ASN A 23 26.18 -12.99 -38.83
CA ASN A 23 25.38 -11.82 -39.26
C ASN A 23 24.26 -11.99 -40.30
N ASN A 24 23.02 -12.21 -39.82
CA ASN A 24 21.88 -11.30 -40.08
C ASN A 24 20.61 -11.85 -39.42
N SER A 25 20.17 -11.23 -38.33
CA SER A 25 18.73 -11.15 -38.04
C SER A 25 18.47 -10.07 -37.01
N LYS A 26 17.99 -8.93 -37.53
CA LYS A 26 16.91 -8.12 -36.97
C LYS A 26 16.82 -8.20 -35.44
N VAL A 27 17.39 -7.20 -34.80
CA VAL A 27 17.06 -6.78 -33.42
C VAL A 27 15.54 -6.57 -33.38
N ASN A 28 14.82 -7.62 -33.02
CA ASN A 28 13.52 -7.48 -32.39
C ASN A 28 13.85 -7.09 -30.96
N GLU A 29 13.84 -5.78 -30.73
CA GLU A 29 13.81 -5.18 -29.41
C GLU A 29 12.45 -5.51 -28.77
N SER A 30 12.18 -6.80 -28.54
CA SER A 30 11.30 -7.20 -27.46
C SER A 30 12.07 -6.83 -26.20
N THR A 31 11.53 -5.88 -25.46
CA THR A 31 11.95 -5.53 -24.10
C THR A 31 11.77 -6.79 -23.24
N GLU A 32 12.71 -7.72 -23.33
CA GLU A 32 12.83 -8.86 -22.44
C GLU A 32 13.20 -8.28 -21.09
N CYS A 33 12.17 -8.00 -20.30
CA CYS A 33 12.29 -7.72 -18.88
C CYS A 33 13.24 -8.75 -18.28
N SER A 34 14.36 -8.28 -17.70
CA SER A 34 15.40 -9.18 -17.21
C SER A 34 14.82 -10.11 -16.14
N GLU A 35 15.41 -11.30 -15.95
CA GLU A 35 14.95 -12.26 -14.93
C GLU A 35 14.81 -11.60 -13.54
N ALA A 36 15.71 -10.66 -13.23
CA ALA A 36 15.69 -9.86 -12.01
C ALA A 36 14.49 -8.91 -11.92
N GLU A 37 14.15 -8.21 -13.01
CA GLU A 37 12.99 -7.32 -13.05
C GLU A 37 11.67 -8.09 -12.95
N LYS A 38 11.56 -9.28 -13.57
CA LYS A 38 10.40 -10.16 -13.42
C LYS A 38 10.23 -10.62 -11.98
N LEU A 39 11.33 -11.02 -11.33
CA LEU A 39 11.33 -11.43 -9.92
C LEU A 39 10.90 -10.27 -9.01
N ASP A 40 11.38 -9.04 -9.27
CA ASP A 40 10.99 -7.87 -8.49
C ASP A 40 9.51 -7.48 -8.68
N ALA A 41 8.99 -7.59 -9.91
CA ALA A 41 7.56 -7.41 -10.17
C ALA A 41 6.71 -8.45 -9.43
N PHE A 42 7.13 -9.73 -9.46
CA PHE A 42 6.47 -10.80 -8.73
C PHE A 42 6.51 -10.60 -7.22
N LYS A 43 7.66 -10.20 -6.66
CA LYS A 43 7.77 -9.84 -5.23
C LYS A 43 6.75 -8.76 -4.85
N LYS A 44 6.60 -7.70 -5.68
CA LYS A 44 5.61 -6.65 -5.44
C LYS A 44 4.17 -7.16 -5.48
N GLU A 45 3.84 -8.07 -6.40
CA GLU A 45 2.53 -8.73 -6.46
C GLU A 45 2.22 -9.49 -5.17
N ILE A 46 3.13 -10.38 -4.75
CA ILE A 46 2.97 -11.19 -3.54
C ILE A 46 2.83 -10.29 -2.30
N TRP A 47 3.65 -9.25 -2.18
CA TRP A 47 3.53 -8.31 -1.06
C TRP A 47 2.21 -7.53 -1.08
N SER A 48 1.70 -7.16 -2.25
CA SER A 48 0.39 -6.52 -2.38
C SER A 48 -0.72 -7.43 -1.84
N GLU A 49 -0.68 -8.72 -2.18
CA GLU A 49 -1.63 -9.71 -1.69
C GLU A 49 -1.54 -9.90 -0.17
N ILE A 50 -0.32 -10.06 0.37
CA ILE A 50 -0.08 -10.18 1.81
C ILE A 50 -0.55 -8.92 2.57
N ASN A 51 -0.41 -7.73 1.97
CA ASN A 51 -0.84 -6.48 2.61
C ASN A 51 -2.36 -6.35 2.70
N GLN A 52 -3.11 -7.00 1.81
CA GLN A 52 -4.58 -6.97 1.81
C GLN A 52 -5.20 -7.98 2.80
N MET A 53 -4.43 -8.94 3.30
CA MET A 53 -4.94 -9.92 4.25
C MET A 53 -5.35 -9.25 5.59
N PRO A 54 -6.38 -9.77 6.28
CA PRO A 54 -6.98 -9.12 7.44
C PRO A 54 -6.16 -9.37 8.71
N TYR A 55 -4.88 -9.01 8.76
CA TYR A 55 -4.09 -9.16 9.99
C TYR A 55 -4.60 -8.23 11.10
N ASN A 56 -4.46 -8.67 12.35
CA ASN A 56 -4.75 -7.83 13.52
C ASN A 56 -3.76 -6.64 13.56
N ARG A 57 -4.27 -5.42 13.38
CA ARG A 57 -3.45 -4.19 13.36
C ARG A 57 -2.93 -3.78 14.74
N GLN A 58 -3.38 -4.46 15.80
CA GLN A 58 -2.99 -4.20 17.19
C GLN A 58 -1.89 -5.13 17.68
N MET A 59 -1.37 -6.05 16.86
CA MET A 59 -0.20 -6.87 17.18
C MET A 59 1.02 -6.42 16.41
N ASN A 60 2.20 -6.78 16.93
CA ASN A 60 3.44 -6.70 16.17
C ASN A 60 3.51 -7.87 15.19
N LEU A 61 3.68 -7.59 13.90
CA LEU A 61 3.74 -8.62 12.86
C LEU A 61 5.01 -8.43 12.04
N SER A 62 5.82 -9.49 11.92
CA SER A 62 7.00 -9.57 11.04
C SER A 62 6.86 -10.74 10.08
N ILE A 63 6.91 -10.50 8.77
CA ILE A 63 6.95 -11.55 7.74
C ILE A 63 8.25 -11.44 6.96
N GLN A 64 9.00 -12.54 6.87
CA GLN A 64 10.27 -12.66 6.16
C GLN A 64 10.16 -13.75 5.09
N ILE A 65 10.54 -13.42 3.87
CA ILE A 65 10.47 -14.34 2.71
C ILE A 65 11.79 -14.26 1.96
N THR A 66 12.48 -15.39 1.77
CA THR A 66 13.76 -15.43 1.05
C THR A 66 13.58 -15.29 -0.46
N ASP A 67 14.62 -14.82 -1.15
CA ASP A 67 14.60 -14.73 -2.62
C ASP A 67 14.43 -16.10 -3.29
N LYS A 68 15.04 -17.15 -2.73
CA LYS A 68 14.83 -18.53 -3.19
C LYS A 68 13.38 -18.98 -3.02
N ALA A 69 12.70 -18.57 -1.95
CA ALA A 69 11.28 -18.84 -1.78
C ALA A 69 10.45 -18.13 -2.86
N PHE A 70 10.74 -16.86 -3.15
CA PHE A 70 10.07 -16.14 -4.25
C PHE A 70 10.30 -16.81 -5.61
N GLU A 71 11.55 -17.18 -5.92
CA GLU A 71 11.87 -17.92 -7.14
C GLU A 71 11.12 -19.25 -7.23
N ARG A 72 11.02 -19.98 -6.11
CA ARG A 72 10.25 -21.23 -6.05
C ARG A 72 8.76 -20.97 -6.25
N MET A 73 8.18 -19.95 -5.62
CA MET A 73 6.77 -19.58 -5.82
C MET A 73 6.48 -19.18 -7.28
N MET A 74 7.44 -18.56 -7.95
CA MET A 74 7.31 -18.19 -9.36
C MET A 74 7.36 -19.42 -10.29
N LYS A 75 8.16 -20.44 -9.95
CA LYS A 75 8.32 -21.69 -10.72
C LYS A 75 7.26 -22.75 -10.39
N GLU A 76 6.80 -22.80 -9.15
CA GLU A 76 5.90 -23.82 -8.60
C GLU A 76 4.60 -23.18 -8.06
N PRO A 77 3.53 -23.12 -8.87
CA PRO A 77 2.25 -22.54 -8.44
C PRO A 77 1.63 -23.23 -7.21
N ALA A 78 1.90 -24.52 -7.02
CA ALA A 78 1.45 -25.27 -5.85
C ALA A 78 2.08 -24.73 -4.56
N PHE A 79 3.38 -24.46 -4.58
CA PHE A 79 4.10 -23.87 -3.44
C PHE A 79 3.63 -22.44 -3.16
N LYS A 80 3.43 -21.61 -4.19
CA LYS A 80 2.80 -20.27 -4.05
C LYS A 80 1.44 -20.37 -3.34
N LYS A 81 0.59 -21.29 -3.80
CA LYS A 81 -0.76 -21.47 -3.24
C LYS A 81 -0.71 -21.91 -1.77
N GLU A 82 0.17 -22.85 -1.44
CA GLU A 82 0.37 -23.34 -0.07
C GLU A 82 0.77 -22.20 0.86
N ILE A 83 1.84 -21.47 0.53
CA ILE A 83 2.34 -20.36 1.36
C ILE A 83 1.27 -19.28 1.54
N LEU A 84 0.60 -18.86 0.47
CA LEU A 84 -0.47 -17.86 0.58
C LEU A 84 -1.69 -18.38 1.35
N SER A 85 -1.98 -19.69 1.31
CA SER A 85 -3.05 -20.28 2.13
C SER A 85 -2.72 -20.15 3.60
N VAL A 86 -1.52 -20.60 4.00
CA VAL A 86 -1.07 -20.55 5.39
C VAL A 86 -1.02 -19.12 5.90
N LEU A 87 -0.52 -18.17 5.11
CA LEU A 87 -0.51 -16.74 5.49
C LEU A 87 -1.92 -16.17 5.69
N ARG A 88 -2.92 -16.59 4.90
CA ARG A 88 -4.32 -16.17 5.10
C ARG A 88 -4.91 -16.77 6.37
N GLU A 89 -4.60 -18.04 6.64
CA GLU A 89 -5.02 -18.71 7.87
C GLU A 89 -4.41 -18.03 9.10
N ASP A 90 -3.12 -17.70 9.05
CA ASP A 90 -2.38 -16.99 10.09
C ASP A 90 -2.95 -15.58 10.30
N ALA A 91 -3.23 -14.84 9.22
CA ALA A 91 -3.91 -13.55 9.29
C ALA A 91 -5.29 -13.65 9.98
N CYS A 92 -6.10 -14.64 9.63
CA CYS A 92 -7.39 -14.88 10.27
C CYS A 92 -7.25 -15.27 11.75
N ALA A 93 -6.31 -16.16 12.07
CA ALA A 93 -6.03 -16.60 13.43
C ALA A 93 -5.55 -15.44 14.31
N SER A 94 -4.76 -14.52 13.76
CA SER A 94 -4.24 -13.34 14.44
C SER A 94 -5.34 -12.43 15.05
N ASN A 95 -6.53 -12.39 14.45
CA ASN A 95 -7.67 -11.61 14.97
C ASN A 95 -8.36 -12.27 16.16
N LYS A 96 -8.19 -13.58 16.33
CA LYS A 96 -8.78 -14.37 17.42
C LYS A 96 -7.75 -14.72 18.50
N SER A 97 -6.47 -14.48 18.23
CA SER A 97 -5.35 -14.81 19.10
C SER A 97 -5.16 -13.75 20.18
N MET A 98 -4.69 -14.19 21.36
CA MET A 98 -4.20 -13.30 22.42
C MET A 98 -2.71 -12.97 22.26
N ALA A 99 -2.08 -13.42 21.17
CA ALA A 99 -0.68 -13.11 20.87
C ALA A 99 -0.48 -11.61 20.63
N SER A 100 0.54 -11.06 21.27
CA SER A 100 0.99 -9.67 21.08
C SER A 100 1.92 -9.54 19.89
N THR A 101 2.57 -10.63 19.47
CA THR A 101 3.57 -10.62 18.40
C THR A 101 3.55 -11.92 17.61
N THR A 102 3.62 -11.80 16.27
CA THR A 102 3.78 -12.92 15.35
C THR A 102 4.99 -12.69 14.44
N LEU A 103 5.86 -13.70 14.34
CA LEU A 103 7.02 -13.74 13.46
C LEU A 103 6.87 -14.90 12.48
N THR A 104 6.94 -14.59 11.19
CA THR A 104 6.80 -15.56 10.10
C THR A 104 8.08 -15.57 9.27
N TRP A 105 8.59 -16.77 9.01
CA TRP A 105 9.73 -17.03 8.15
C TRP A 105 9.33 -17.98 7.01
N ILE A 106 9.66 -17.62 5.78
CA ILE A 106 9.38 -18.41 4.59
C ILE A 106 10.65 -18.54 3.77
N ASP A 107 11.10 -19.77 3.57
CA ASP A 107 12.27 -20.11 2.75
C ASP A 107 11.89 -21.10 1.63
N GLU A 108 12.87 -21.66 0.92
CA GLU A 108 12.63 -22.68 -0.10
C GLU A 108 12.01 -23.97 0.45
N ASN A 109 12.08 -24.22 1.76
CA ASN A 109 11.58 -25.43 2.41
C ASN A 109 10.13 -25.26 2.89
N GLY A 110 9.68 -24.03 3.15
CA GLY A 110 8.29 -23.74 3.45
C GLY A 110 8.09 -22.64 4.48
N TYR A 111 6.99 -22.73 5.21
CA TYR A 111 6.55 -21.77 6.22
C TYR A 111 6.98 -22.18 7.64
N GLN A 112 7.44 -21.22 8.43
CA GLN A 112 7.68 -21.34 9.86
C GLN A 112 7.08 -20.12 10.58
N GLY A 113 6.27 -20.35 11.62
CA GLY A 113 5.57 -19.29 12.35
C GLY A 113 5.78 -19.40 13.86
N TYR A 114 6.02 -18.25 14.51
CA TYR A 114 6.18 -18.13 15.95
C TYR A 114 5.26 -17.05 16.49
N SER A 115 4.55 -17.32 17.58
CA SER A 115 3.64 -16.38 18.24
C SER A 115 3.99 -16.23 19.71
N TYR A 116 3.97 -14.99 20.20
CA TYR A 116 4.32 -14.62 21.56
C TYR A 116 3.16 -13.87 22.22
N ASN A 117 2.81 -14.25 23.45
CA ASN A 117 1.78 -13.59 24.27
C ASN A 117 2.38 -12.53 25.23
N GLY A 118 3.71 -12.42 25.30
CA GLY A 118 4.46 -11.47 26.12
C GLY A 118 5.96 -11.59 25.83
N GLY A 119 6.73 -10.51 26.03
CA GLY A 119 8.18 -10.47 25.69
C GLY A 119 8.49 -10.49 24.19
N GLY A 120 7.47 -10.55 23.33
CA GLY A 120 7.63 -10.58 21.86
C GLY A 120 8.16 -9.28 21.26
N GLU A 121 8.21 -8.18 22.02
CA GLU A 121 8.71 -6.90 21.52
C GLU A 121 10.22 -6.92 21.27
N GLU A 122 11.00 -7.57 22.13
CA GLU A 122 12.45 -7.74 21.92
C GLU A 122 12.75 -8.71 20.77
N ALA A 123 11.97 -9.80 20.68
CA ALA A 123 12.06 -10.74 19.57
C ALA A 123 11.69 -10.05 18.24
N PHE A 124 10.62 -9.25 18.24
CA PHE A 124 10.24 -8.44 17.10
C PHE A 124 11.35 -7.48 16.73
N ASP A 125 11.84 -6.64 17.65
CA ASP A 125 12.88 -5.66 17.34
C ASP A 125 14.19 -6.33 16.88
N THR A 126 14.55 -7.51 17.40
CA THR A 126 15.73 -8.27 16.97
C THR A 126 15.56 -8.81 15.55
N HIS A 127 14.41 -9.43 15.26
CA HIS A 127 14.17 -10.11 13.99
C HIS A 127 13.67 -9.17 12.90
N SER A 128 13.05 -8.04 13.23
CA SER A 128 12.51 -7.06 12.28
C SER A 128 13.52 -6.02 11.83
N ASN A 129 14.56 -5.73 12.64
CA ASN A 129 15.54 -4.67 12.37
C ASN A 129 16.88 -5.16 11.82
N ASN A 130 17.06 -6.47 11.64
CA ASN A 130 18.31 -7.00 11.09
C ASN A 130 18.45 -6.59 9.61
N LYS A 131 19.39 -5.68 9.34
CA LYS A 131 19.68 -5.10 8.02
C LYS A 131 20.25 -6.13 7.02
N ASN A 132 20.71 -7.30 7.48
CA ASN A 132 21.24 -8.38 6.65
C ASN A 132 20.21 -9.46 6.28
N THR A 133 18.99 -9.40 6.83
CA THR A 133 17.85 -10.19 6.34
C THR A 133 17.12 -9.35 5.30
N PHE A 134 17.27 -9.72 4.03
CA PHE A 134 16.60 -9.08 2.92
C PHE A 134 15.08 -9.17 3.13
N TYR A 135 14.49 -8.02 3.51
CA TYR A 135 13.08 -7.71 3.77
C TYR A 135 12.58 -7.69 5.22
N SER A 136 12.89 -6.58 5.90
CA SER A 136 12.04 -5.91 6.89
C SER A 136 10.76 -5.29 6.28
N LYS A 137 10.03 -5.96 5.38
CA LYS A 137 8.98 -5.32 4.55
C LYS A 137 7.58 -5.23 5.18
N LYS A 138 7.24 -6.10 6.13
CA LYS A 138 6.04 -5.90 6.97
C LYS A 138 6.44 -6.13 8.41
N ALA A 139 7.01 -5.09 9.01
CA ALA A 139 7.16 -4.94 10.45
C ALA A 139 6.17 -3.85 10.86
N VAL A 140 4.94 -4.24 11.20
CA VAL A 140 3.94 -3.29 11.69
C VAL A 140 4.01 -3.31 13.20
N LYS A 141 4.53 -2.22 13.80
CA LYS A 141 4.33 -2.01 15.23
C LYS A 141 2.85 -1.76 15.49
N LYS A 142 2.35 -2.27 16.61
CA LYS A 142 0.99 -2.04 17.09
C LYS A 142 0.58 -0.58 16.89
N LYS A 143 -0.58 -0.33 16.26
CA LYS A 143 -1.16 1.01 16.19
C LYS A 143 -1.38 1.54 17.60
N ASP A 144 -0.77 2.68 17.89
CA ASP A 144 -0.93 3.37 19.16
C ASP A 144 -2.30 4.08 19.17
N SER A 145 -3.28 3.41 19.78
CA SER A 145 -4.65 3.93 19.87
C SER A 145 -4.73 5.29 20.55
N THR A 146 -3.77 5.61 21.42
CA THR A 146 -3.68 6.89 22.14
C THR A 146 -3.34 8.02 21.16
N LYS A 147 -2.34 7.82 20.30
CA LYS A 147 -1.94 8.81 19.28
C LYS A 147 -3.06 9.10 18.27
N GLU A 148 -3.80 8.07 17.83
CA GLU A 148 -4.94 8.27 16.92
C GLU A 148 -6.08 9.06 17.57
N TRP A 149 -6.30 8.87 18.88
CA TRP A 149 -7.27 9.65 19.64
C TRP A 149 -6.84 11.11 19.78
N GLU A 150 -5.55 11.35 20.02
CA GLU A 150 -4.96 12.68 20.09
C GLU A 150 -5.06 13.43 18.75
N GLU A 151 -4.72 12.80 17.63
CA GLU A 151 -4.88 13.39 16.29
C GLU A 151 -6.35 13.73 15.99
N ARG A 152 -7.29 12.80 16.27
CA ARG A 152 -8.73 13.06 16.10
C ARG A 152 -9.27 14.14 17.03
N ALA A 153 -8.70 14.31 18.21
CA ALA A 153 -9.05 15.40 19.11
C ALA A 153 -8.54 16.74 18.58
N LEU A 154 -7.31 16.78 18.07
CA LEU A 154 -6.71 17.96 17.46
C LEU A 154 -7.49 18.42 16.23
N GLU A 155 -7.87 17.48 15.36
CA GLU A 155 -8.63 17.78 14.15
C GLU A 155 -10.03 18.30 14.46
N ARG A 156 -10.73 17.72 15.46
CA ARG A 156 -12.00 18.27 15.95
C ARG A 156 -11.85 19.69 16.50
N ALA A 157 -10.80 19.95 17.26
CA ALA A 157 -10.54 21.28 17.79
C ALA A 157 -10.26 22.30 16.67
N TYR A 158 -9.57 21.89 15.60
CA TYR A 158 -9.33 22.73 14.44
C TYR A 158 -10.63 23.05 13.67
N GLN A 159 -11.45 22.03 13.38
CA GLN A 159 -12.74 22.21 12.70
C GLN A 159 -13.68 23.13 13.50
N GLN A 160 -13.72 22.97 14.82
CA GLN A 160 -14.53 23.84 15.68
C GLN A 160 -14.07 25.30 15.60
N LYS A 161 -12.76 25.55 15.63
CA LYS A 161 -12.22 26.92 15.48
C LYS A 161 -12.59 27.55 14.14
N MET A 162 -12.62 26.76 13.07
CA MET A 162 -13.01 27.26 11.74
C MET A 162 -14.49 27.65 11.70
N LEU A 163 -15.37 26.81 12.26
CA LEU A 163 -16.80 27.10 12.37
C LEU A 163 -17.07 28.35 13.24
N ASP A 164 -16.40 28.45 14.39
CA ASP A 164 -16.55 29.61 15.28
C ASP A 164 -16.08 30.90 14.60
N LYS A 165 -14.97 30.84 13.85
CA LYS A 165 -14.47 31.97 13.07
C LYS A 165 -15.47 32.42 12.00
N GLU A 166 -16.01 31.47 11.21
CA GLU A 166 -17.00 31.76 10.18
C GLU A 166 -18.28 32.36 10.77
N TYR A 167 -18.73 31.83 11.92
CA TYR A 167 -19.88 32.36 12.64
C TYR A 167 -19.67 33.81 13.11
N LEU A 168 -18.51 34.11 13.69
CA LEU A 168 -18.15 35.46 14.15
C LEU A 168 -18.01 36.45 12.98
N GLU A 169 -17.40 36.03 11.87
CA GLU A 169 -17.32 36.83 10.65
C GLU A 169 -18.71 37.13 10.08
N GLY A 170 -19.60 36.14 10.08
CA GLY A 170 -21.00 36.30 9.66
C GLY A 170 -21.78 37.29 10.54
N LEU A 171 -21.60 37.23 11.86
CA LEU A 171 -22.19 38.20 12.80
C LEU A 171 -21.68 39.62 12.53
N MET A 172 -20.37 39.77 12.35
CA MET A 172 -19.74 41.07 12.10
C MET A 172 -20.20 41.68 10.77
N ASN A 173 -20.31 40.86 9.72
CA ASN A 173 -20.81 41.29 8.42
C ASN A 173 -22.28 41.74 8.48
N LYS A 174 -23.15 40.99 9.17
CA LYS A 174 -24.56 41.38 9.38
C LYS A 174 -24.68 42.70 10.12
N GLN A 175 -23.86 42.92 11.14
CA GLN A 175 -23.86 44.18 11.89
C GLN A 175 -23.39 45.35 11.03
N LEU A 176 -22.35 45.15 10.21
CA LEU A 176 -21.86 46.17 9.29
C LEU A 176 -22.91 46.52 8.23
N GLU A 177 -23.62 45.53 7.67
CA GLU A 177 -24.72 45.75 6.73
C GLU A 177 -25.85 46.55 7.37
N SER A 178 -26.26 46.19 8.60
CA SER A 178 -27.29 46.93 9.33
C SER A 178 -26.92 48.40 9.53
N GLN A 179 -25.66 48.67 9.92
CA GLN A 179 -25.16 50.04 10.06
C GLN A 179 -25.18 50.79 8.72
N ARG A 180 -24.72 50.16 7.63
CA ARG A 180 -24.74 50.76 6.28
C ARG A 180 -26.16 51.10 5.85
N THR A 181 -27.13 50.21 6.08
CA THR A 181 -28.54 50.47 5.77
C THR A 181 -29.11 51.61 6.62
N GLN A 182 -28.79 51.67 7.92
CA GLN A 182 -29.25 52.74 8.78
C GLN A 182 -28.69 54.10 8.36
N ILE A 183 -27.39 54.14 8.03
CA ILE A 183 -26.72 55.33 7.52
C ILE A 183 -27.35 55.78 6.20
N ALA A 184 -27.59 54.86 5.25
CA ALA A 184 -28.25 55.17 3.99
C ALA A 184 -29.65 55.78 4.18
N LYS A 185 -30.47 55.21 5.08
CA LYS A 185 -31.79 55.77 5.42
C LYS A 185 -31.71 57.18 5.99
N LEU A 186 -30.72 57.45 6.86
CA LEU A 186 -30.52 58.80 7.41
C LEU A 186 -30.09 59.79 6.33
N TYR A 187 -29.25 59.37 5.39
CA TYR A 187 -28.88 60.21 4.24
C TYR A 187 -30.08 60.52 3.35
N GLU A 188 -30.91 59.52 3.01
CA GLU A 188 -32.14 59.73 2.22
C GLU A 188 -33.12 60.67 2.93
N GLN A 189 -33.33 60.50 4.24
CA GLN A 189 -34.19 61.39 5.04
C GLN A 189 -33.67 62.84 5.04
N ASN A 190 -32.37 63.04 5.24
CA ASN A 190 -31.78 64.38 5.24
C ASN A 190 -31.88 65.07 3.87
N ILE A 191 -31.71 64.32 2.76
CA ILE A 191 -31.89 64.87 1.41
C ILE A 191 -33.35 65.29 1.20
N SER A 192 -34.31 64.44 1.57
CA SER A 192 -35.74 64.77 1.44
C SER A 192 -36.17 65.98 2.28
N PHE A 193 -35.54 66.20 3.43
CA PHE A 193 -35.78 67.37 4.27
C PHE A 193 -35.26 68.67 3.60
N LEU A 194 -34.08 68.62 2.99
CA LEU A 194 -33.51 69.76 2.25
C LEU A 194 -34.29 70.12 0.98
N GLU A 195 -34.86 69.14 0.30
CA GLU A 195 -35.73 69.35 -0.88
C GLU A 195 -37.13 69.86 -0.50
N GLY A 196 -37.62 69.54 0.71
CA GLY A 196 -38.88 70.07 1.24
C GLY A 196 -38.83 71.56 1.61
N ASP A 197 -37.70 72.03 2.14
CA ASP A 197 -37.51 73.44 2.54
C ASP A 197 -37.27 74.39 1.36
N SER A 198 -36.92 73.87 0.18
CA SER A 198 -36.74 74.68 -1.04
C SER A 198 -38.03 74.96 -1.82
N SER A 199 -39.18 74.46 -1.33
CA SER A 199 -40.52 74.72 -1.91
C SER A 199 -41.31 75.84 -1.20
N VAL A 200 -40.72 76.55 -0.24
CA VAL A 200 -41.33 77.72 0.43
C VAL A 200 -40.41 78.94 0.33
N GLN A 201 -40.32 79.53 -0.86
CA GLN A 201 -39.96 80.94 -1.09
C GLN A 201 -40.76 81.50 -2.24
#